data_AF-A0A349IN59-F1
#
_entry.id   AF-A0A349IN59-F1
#
_cell.length_a   1.000
_cell.length_b   1.000
_cell.length_c   1.000
_cell.angle_alpha   90.00
_cell.angle_beta   90.00
_cell.angle_gamma   90.00
#
_symmetry.space_group_name_H-M   'P 1'
#
loop_
_entity.id
_entity.type
_entity.pdbx_description
1 polymer ?
#
loop_
_entity_poly.entity_id
_entity_poly.type
_entity_poly.pdbx_seq_one_letter_code
_entity_poly.pdbx_strand_id
1 'polypeptide(L)'
;MGYLAKEITPEEFDRLSHEEYYLIDVREESDFQTGKMPDARRVDLLDIANHTVSLPKDRKLIVYCKYGEVSQQAAETLCEDGYEAYNLLGGYSKWVLRQIQRDMDSEKRREDIEKSLRKKFKRNLYGMFVKAVCDYELVKEGDKIAVCISGGKDSMLMAKLFQELKRHNKIPFELVFLCMDPGYNEANRKVIEQNAALLGIPLTIFETTIFDSVYNIPKSPCYICARMRRGYLYKEAKRLGCNKIALGHHFDDVIETLLMGMLYAGQYEAMMPKLHSMNFDGMELIRPLYLIREAEIKHWRDYNGLNFIQCACHFTETCSTCHTDGQTSSKRLETKKLIEKLKETNPFVERNIFSAMSNISLNKILGYKRQHVRHDFLSWYEHENDLKIDVMTEEDKAMDLAELARMQAEKESARKACGMEGAAVTDHDDN
;
A
#
# COMPACT_ATOMS: atom_id res chain seq x y z
N MET A 1 19.14 -9.24 -42.44
CA MET A 1 17.71 -8.94 -42.40
C MET A 1 17.30 -9.14 -40.95
N GLY A 2 17.09 -8.05 -40.20
CA GLY A 2 16.68 -8.18 -38.80
C GLY A 2 15.34 -8.90 -38.74
N TYR A 3 15.22 -9.89 -37.86
CA TYR A 3 13.94 -10.53 -37.59
C TYR A 3 13.05 -9.47 -36.92
N LEU A 4 12.13 -8.87 -37.69
CA LEU A 4 11.10 -8.03 -37.10
C LEU A 4 10.25 -8.91 -36.18
N ALA A 5 10.19 -8.56 -34.89
CA ALA A 5 9.25 -9.20 -33.99
C ALA A 5 7.83 -9.03 -34.54
N LYS A 6 7.05 -10.10 -34.49
CA LYS A 6 5.62 -10.02 -34.77
C LYS A 6 4.97 -9.21 -33.65
N GLU A 7 3.95 -8.42 -33.98
CA GLU A 7 3.17 -7.70 -32.98
C GLU A 7 1.81 -8.35 -32.81
N ILE A 8 1.24 -8.25 -31.60
CA ILE A 8 -0.12 -8.64 -31.32
C ILE A 8 -0.82 -7.54 -30.51
N THR A 9 -2.02 -7.16 -30.93
CA THR A 9 -2.84 -6.22 -30.16
C THR A 9 -3.55 -6.91 -28.99
N PRO A 10 -3.91 -6.20 -27.92
CA PRO A 10 -4.74 -6.76 -26.85
C PRO A 10 -6.08 -7.35 -27.35
N GLU A 11 -6.64 -6.79 -28.43
CA GLU A 11 -7.84 -7.28 -29.12
C GLU A 11 -7.64 -8.65 -29.77
N GLU A 12 -6.50 -8.86 -30.42
CA GLU A 12 -6.13 -10.13 -31.04
C GLU A 12 -5.73 -11.16 -29.99
N PHE A 13 -5.01 -10.73 -28.95
CA PHE A 13 -4.64 -11.57 -27.82
C PHE A 13 -5.86 -12.18 -27.12
N ASP A 14 -6.93 -11.39 -26.91
CA ASP A 14 -8.19 -11.86 -26.32
C ASP A 14 -8.88 -12.99 -27.11
N ARG A 15 -8.51 -13.21 -28.39
CA ARG A 15 -9.08 -14.25 -29.25
C ARG A 15 -8.28 -15.56 -29.22
N LEU A 16 -7.09 -15.56 -28.64
CA LEU A 16 -6.26 -16.75 -28.53
C LEU A 16 -6.77 -17.68 -27.42
N SER A 17 -6.76 -18.99 -27.67
CA SER A 17 -6.96 -20.00 -26.63
C SER A 17 -5.74 -20.06 -25.72
N HIS A 18 -5.96 -20.37 -24.44
CA HIS A 18 -4.91 -20.48 -23.43
C HIS A 18 -3.86 -21.57 -23.74
N GLU A 19 -4.21 -22.55 -24.57
CA GLU A 19 -3.29 -23.61 -25.01
C GLU A 19 -2.34 -23.13 -26.13
N GLU A 20 -2.68 -22.06 -26.85
CA GLU A 20 -1.93 -21.58 -28.01
C GLU A 20 -0.74 -20.69 -27.64
N TYR A 21 -0.70 -20.18 -26.40
CA TYR A 21 0.30 -19.19 -26.01
C TYR A 21 1.03 -19.50 -24.69
N TYR A 22 2.15 -18.82 -24.51
CA TYR A 22 2.90 -18.74 -23.28
C TYR A 22 3.26 -17.28 -22.98
N LEU A 23 2.81 -16.77 -21.83
CA LEU A 23 2.99 -15.36 -21.45
C LEU A 23 4.32 -15.12 -20.74
N ILE A 24 5.09 -14.17 -21.25
CA ILE A 24 6.38 -13.76 -20.72
C ILE A 24 6.30 -12.29 -20.28
N ASP A 25 6.48 -12.09 -18.98
CA ASP A 25 6.61 -10.75 -18.39
C ASP A 25 8.09 -10.41 -18.20
N VAL A 26 8.56 -9.38 -18.90
CA VAL A 26 9.97 -8.94 -18.82
C VAL A 26 10.17 -7.76 -17.88
N ARG A 27 9.17 -7.41 -17.07
CA ARG A 27 9.28 -6.33 -16.09
C ARG A 27 10.09 -6.78 -14.86
N GLU A 28 10.53 -5.78 -14.10
CA GLU A 28 11.18 -5.98 -12.81
C GLU A 28 10.27 -6.70 -11.82
N GLU A 29 10.87 -7.36 -10.82
CA GLU A 29 10.12 -8.12 -9.81
C GLU A 29 9.10 -7.24 -9.09
N SER A 30 9.45 -5.98 -8.81
CA SER A 30 8.56 -5.02 -8.18
C SER A 30 7.28 -4.78 -8.99
N ASP A 31 7.40 -4.62 -10.30
CA ASP A 31 6.27 -4.41 -11.22
C ASP A 31 5.45 -5.69 -11.42
N PHE A 32 6.09 -6.85 -11.42
CA PHE A 32 5.41 -8.15 -11.51
C PHE A 32 4.52 -8.41 -10.28
N GLN A 33 4.99 -8.04 -9.09
CA GLN A 33 4.27 -8.24 -7.82
C GLN A 33 3.09 -7.28 -7.63
N THR A 34 3.08 -6.13 -8.30
CA THR A 34 1.96 -5.16 -8.24
C THR A 34 0.81 -5.48 -9.17
N GLY A 35 1.02 -6.35 -10.14
CA GLY A 35 -0.03 -6.91 -10.98
C GLY A 35 0.59 -7.49 -12.24
N LYS A 36 0.01 -8.57 -12.76
CA LYS A 36 0.49 -9.29 -13.94
C LYS A 36 -0.67 -9.88 -14.71
N MET A 37 -0.44 -10.16 -15.99
CA MET A 37 -1.40 -10.95 -16.77
C MET A 37 -1.53 -12.35 -16.13
N PRO A 38 -2.73 -12.94 -16.09
CA PRO A 38 -2.94 -14.30 -15.60
C PRO A 38 -1.96 -15.28 -16.25
N ASP A 39 -1.40 -16.19 -15.45
CA ASP A 39 -0.50 -17.26 -15.90
C ASP A 39 0.84 -16.79 -16.52
N ALA A 40 1.15 -15.49 -16.45
CA ALA A 40 2.44 -14.97 -16.91
C ALA A 40 3.60 -15.46 -16.05
N ARG A 41 4.68 -15.90 -16.72
CA ARG A 41 5.98 -16.18 -16.11
C ARG A 41 6.89 -14.97 -16.27
N ARG A 42 7.46 -14.50 -15.16
CA ARG A 42 8.51 -13.48 -15.20
C ARG A 42 9.80 -14.08 -15.75
N VAL A 43 10.43 -13.38 -16.68
CA VAL A 43 11.74 -13.73 -17.24
C VAL A 43 12.60 -12.47 -17.30
N ASP A 44 13.83 -12.55 -16.82
CA ASP A 44 14.75 -11.40 -16.88
C ASP A 44 15.18 -11.12 -18.33
N LEU A 45 15.28 -9.85 -18.69
CA LEU A 45 15.73 -9.44 -20.02
C LEU A 45 17.15 -9.95 -20.32
N LEU A 46 18.02 -9.99 -19.30
CA LEU A 46 19.37 -10.51 -19.44
C LEU A 46 19.36 -12.02 -19.70
N ASP A 47 18.41 -12.77 -19.15
CA ASP A 47 18.33 -14.21 -19.41
C ASP A 47 17.89 -14.51 -20.84
N ILE A 48 17.02 -13.66 -21.40
CA ILE A 48 16.64 -13.73 -22.82
C ILE A 48 17.83 -13.33 -23.70
N ALA A 49 18.49 -12.21 -23.40
CA ALA A 49 19.63 -11.71 -24.19
C ALA A 49 20.84 -12.65 -24.17
N ASN A 50 21.05 -13.39 -23.07
CA ASN A 50 22.14 -14.35 -22.93
C ASN A 50 21.76 -15.78 -23.36
N HIS A 51 20.54 -15.99 -23.86
CA HIS A 51 20.04 -17.30 -24.30
C HIS A 51 20.08 -18.38 -23.19
N THR A 52 19.94 -17.97 -21.92
CA THR A 52 20.02 -18.87 -20.76
C THR A 52 18.65 -19.41 -20.34
N VAL A 53 17.56 -18.84 -20.86
CA VAL A 53 16.20 -19.24 -20.53
C VAL A 53 15.69 -20.38 -21.43
N SER A 54 15.10 -21.41 -20.79
CA SER A 54 14.38 -22.48 -21.49
C SER A 54 12.88 -22.18 -21.53
N LEU A 55 12.35 -22.09 -22.75
CA LEU A 55 10.97 -21.70 -23.05
C LEU A 55 10.29 -22.75 -23.96
N PRO A 56 8.95 -22.89 -23.92
CA PRO A 56 8.23 -23.82 -24.79
C PRO A 56 8.36 -23.39 -26.26
N LYS A 57 8.59 -24.37 -27.14
CA LYS A 57 8.66 -24.16 -28.60
C LYS A 57 7.37 -24.53 -29.34
N ASP A 58 6.44 -25.18 -28.64
CA ASP A 58 5.16 -25.65 -29.16
C ASP A 58 4.05 -24.58 -29.09
N ARG A 59 4.34 -23.41 -28.52
CA ARG A 59 3.36 -22.33 -28.29
C ARG A 59 3.90 -20.98 -28.73
N LYS A 60 2.98 -20.06 -29.03
CA LYS A 60 3.31 -18.65 -29.32
C LYS A 60 3.78 -17.97 -28.04
N LEU A 61 4.98 -17.41 -28.05
CA LEU A 61 5.48 -16.63 -26.92
C LEU A 61 4.93 -15.21 -27.00
N ILE A 62 4.12 -14.80 -26.04
CA ILE A 62 3.59 -13.43 -25.97
C ILE A 62 4.40 -12.68 -24.91
N VAL A 63 5.24 -11.75 -25.35
CA VAL A 63 6.17 -11.01 -24.51
C VAL A 63 5.62 -9.61 -24.27
N TYR A 64 5.64 -9.17 -23.01
CA TYR A 64 5.18 -7.83 -22.67
C TYR A 64 6.05 -7.19 -21.58
N CYS A 65 6.24 -5.88 -21.72
CA CYS A 65 6.74 -5.00 -20.66
C CYS A 65 5.63 -4.03 -20.24
N LYS A 66 5.96 -2.92 -19.57
CA LYS A 66 4.97 -1.95 -19.09
C LYS A 66 4.18 -1.28 -20.22
N TYR A 67 4.86 -0.90 -21.32
CA TYR A 67 4.27 -0.13 -22.43
C TYR A 67 4.49 -0.76 -23.82
N GLY A 68 5.17 -1.92 -23.90
CA GLY A 68 5.44 -2.63 -25.15
C GLY A 68 6.76 -2.23 -25.85
N GLU A 69 7.49 -1.24 -25.33
CA GLU A 69 8.74 -0.74 -25.94
C GLU A 69 9.92 -1.68 -25.66
N VAL A 70 10.15 -2.00 -24.38
CA VAL A 70 11.26 -2.89 -23.96
C VAL A 70 11.04 -4.34 -24.40
N SER A 71 9.78 -4.81 -24.38
CA SER A 71 9.45 -6.18 -24.79
C SER A 71 9.59 -6.43 -26.28
N GLN A 72 9.64 -5.37 -27.10
CA GLN A 72 9.86 -5.50 -28.53
C GLN A 72 11.21 -6.16 -28.81
N GLN A 73 12.29 -5.62 -28.24
CA GLN A 73 13.65 -6.17 -28.41
C GLN A 73 13.75 -7.60 -27.87
N ALA A 74 13.13 -7.88 -26.72
CA ALA A 74 13.09 -9.23 -26.16
C ALA A 74 12.38 -10.23 -27.10
N ALA A 75 11.28 -9.83 -27.74
CA ALA A 75 10.60 -10.67 -28.72
C ALA A 75 11.43 -10.86 -30.00
N GLU A 76 12.20 -9.85 -30.43
CA GLU A 76 13.12 -9.96 -31.57
C GLU A 76 14.22 -11.00 -31.29
N THR A 77 14.87 -10.93 -30.13
CA THR A 77 15.88 -11.92 -29.71
C THR A 77 15.31 -13.34 -29.65
N LEU A 78 14.10 -13.52 -29.12
CA LEU A 78 13.45 -14.83 -29.10
C LEU A 78 13.12 -15.35 -30.50
N CYS A 79 12.74 -14.47 -31.44
CA CYS A 79 12.58 -14.84 -32.84
C CYS A 79 13.90 -15.29 -33.48
N GLU A 80 15.02 -14.63 -33.17
CA GLU A 80 16.36 -15.03 -33.63
C GLU A 80 16.76 -16.42 -33.13
N ASP A 81 16.32 -16.78 -31.92
CA ASP A 81 16.50 -18.11 -31.32
C ASP A 81 15.55 -19.20 -31.89
N GLY A 82 14.72 -18.82 -32.86
CA GLY A 82 13.79 -19.72 -33.54
C GLY A 82 12.49 -19.99 -32.76
N TYR A 83 12.13 -19.14 -31.79
CA TYR A 83 10.80 -19.19 -31.18
C TYR A 83 9.79 -18.39 -32.01
N GLU A 84 8.52 -18.79 -31.94
CA GLU A 84 7.43 -17.97 -32.47
C GLU A 84 7.02 -16.92 -31.43
N ALA A 85 7.71 -15.78 -31.38
CA ALA A 85 7.49 -14.72 -30.40
C ALA A 85 6.73 -13.50 -30.95
N TYR A 86 5.91 -12.89 -30.10
CA TYR A 86 5.11 -11.70 -30.39
C TYR A 86 5.28 -10.67 -29.28
N ASN A 87 5.45 -9.39 -29.65
CA ASN A 87 5.38 -8.26 -28.73
C ASN A 87 3.91 -7.85 -28.51
N LEU A 88 3.47 -7.75 -27.26
CA LEU A 88 2.14 -7.24 -26.94
C LEU A 88 2.13 -5.71 -27.07
N LEU A 89 1.42 -5.22 -28.09
CA LEU A 89 1.38 -3.79 -28.43
C LEU A 89 0.76 -2.96 -27.29
N GLY A 90 1.49 -1.95 -26.81
CA GLY A 90 1.08 -1.13 -25.67
C GLY A 90 1.29 -1.79 -24.30
N GLY A 91 1.84 -3.01 -24.27
CA GLY A 91 2.25 -3.74 -23.08
C GLY A 91 1.14 -3.99 -22.06
N TYR A 92 1.57 -4.20 -20.82
CA TYR A 92 0.69 -4.44 -19.68
C TYR A 92 -0.33 -3.32 -19.49
N SER A 93 0.08 -2.06 -19.65
CA SER A 93 -0.79 -0.90 -19.40
C SER A 93 -2.01 -0.87 -20.34
N LYS A 94 -1.80 -1.13 -21.63
CA LYS A 94 -2.90 -1.17 -22.61
C LYS A 94 -3.81 -2.39 -22.39
N TRP A 95 -3.22 -3.53 -22.04
CA TRP A 95 -4.00 -4.72 -21.68
C TRP A 95 -4.89 -4.47 -20.45
N VAL A 96 -4.34 -3.85 -19.39
CA VAL A 96 -5.11 -3.48 -18.18
C VAL A 96 -6.28 -2.57 -18.53
N LEU A 97 -6.05 -1.49 -19.29
CA LEU A 97 -7.11 -0.58 -19.71
C LEU A 97 -8.25 -1.32 -20.43
N ARG A 98 -7.90 -2.27 -21.30
CA ARG A 98 -8.88 -3.10 -22.00
C ARG A 98 -9.67 -4.00 -21.06
N GLN A 99 -9.02 -4.66 -20.10
CA GLN A 99 -9.73 -5.49 -19.12
C GLN A 99 -10.70 -4.64 -18.29
N ILE A 100 -10.29 -3.44 -17.87
CA ILE A 100 -11.18 -2.53 -17.13
C ILE A 100 -12.36 -2.09 -18.01
N GLN A 101 -12.11 -1.72 -19.26
CA GLN A 101 -13.18 -1.32 -20.20
C GLN A 101 -14.22 -2.42 -20.44
N ARG A 102 -13.81 -3.69 -20.45
CA ARG A 102 -14.74 -4.82 -20.53
C ARG A 102 -15.63 -4.95 -19.29
N ASP A 103 -15.11 -4.56 -18.13
CA ASP A 103 -15.80 -4.65 -16.83
C ASP A 103 -16.62 -3.38 -16.49
N MET A 104 -16.34 -2.23 -17.13
CA MET A 104 -16.89 -0.90 -16.79
C MET A 104 -18.43 -0.81 -16.81
N ASP A 105 -19.12 -1.67 -17.58
CA ASP A 105 -20.58 -1.61 -17.76
C ASP A 105 -21.37 -2.59 -16.87
N SER A 106 -20.72 -3.31 -15.95
CA SER A 106 -21.38 -4.33 -15.13
C SER A 106 -21.58 -3.85 -13.69
N GLU A 107 -22.74 -3.28 -13.38
CA GLU A 107 -23.19 -3.01 -12.00
C GLU A 107 -22.99 -4.25 -11.10
N LYS A 108 -23.30 -5.42 -11.66
CA LYS A 108 -23.07 -6.72 -11.03
C LYS A 108 -21.60 -6.95 -10.63
N ARG A 109 -20.64 -6.51 -11.45
CA ARG A 109 -19.21 -6.62 -11.15
C ARG A 109 -18.84 -5.81 -9.93
N ARG A 110 -19.33 -4.58 -9.84
CA ARG A 110 -19.14 -3.71 -8.66
C ARG A 110 -19.74 -4.37 -7.41
N GLU A 111 -20.97 -4.86 -7.50
CA GLU A 111 -21.64 -5.55 -6.40
C GLU A 111 -20.87 -6.79 -5.93
N ASP A 112 -20.32 -7.59 -6.86
CA ASP A 112 -19.52 -8.77 -6.55
C ASP A 112 -18.23 -8.42 -5.81
N ILE A 113 -17.53 -7.34 -6.24
CA ILE A 113 -16.34 -6.82 -5.57
C ILE A 113 -16.68 -6.38 -4.14
N GLU A 114 -17.75 -5.61 -3.96
CA GLU A 114 -18.18 -5.15 -2.63
C GLU A 114 -18.63 -6.31 -1.73
N LYS A 115 -19.33 -7.29 -2.31
CA LYS A 115 -19.75 -8.51 -1.62
C LYS A 115 -18.55 -9.34 -1.17
N SER A 116 -17.44 -9.33 -1.91
CA SER A 116 -16.20 -9.97 -1.49
C SER A 116 -15.65 -9.38 -0.18
N LEU A 117 -15.73 -8.05 0.00
CA LEU A 117 -15.34 -7.36 1.24
C LEU A 117 -16.22 -7.75 2.43
N ARG A 118 -17.52 -7.92 2.18
CA ARG A 118 -18.50 -8.32 3.21
C ARG A 118 -18.49 -9.81 3.55
N LYS A 119 -17.92 -10.65 2.67
CA LYS A 119 -17.86 -12.11 2.85
C LYS A 119 -16.41 -12.55 3.02
N LYS A 120 -15.72 -12.89 1.92
CA LYS A 120 -14.40 -13.50 1.92
C LYS A 120 -13.36 -12.68 2.71
N PHE A 121 -13.38 -11.36 2.55
CA PHE A 121 -12.42 -10.47 3.19
C PHE A 121 -12.97 -9.74 4.43
N LYS A 122 -14.09 -10.20 4.98
CA LYS A 122 -14.75 -9.57 6.13
C LYS A 122 -13.83 -9.51 7.34
N ARG A 123 -13.16 -10.61 7.68
CA ARG A 123 -12.32 -10.69 8.89
C ARG A 123 -11.02 -9.90 8.74
N ASN A 124 -10.30 -10.13 7.64
CA ASN A 124 -8.92 -9.66 7.48
C ASN A 124 -8.80 -8.25 6.88
N LEU A 125 -9.82 -7.78 6.14
CA LEU A 125 -9.85 -6.41 5.61
C LEU A 125 -10.87 -5.56 6.35
N TYR A 126 -12.17 -5.80 6.15
CA TYR A 126 -13.19 -4.92 6.71
C TYR A 126 -13.17 -4.87 8.23
N GLY A 127 -13.02 -6.02 8.90
CA GLY A 127 -12.92 -6.13 10.36
C GLY A 127 -11.69 -5.41 10.92
N MET A 128 -10.52 -5.57 10.28
CA MET A 128 -9.29 -4.87 10.68
C MET A 128 -9.37 -3.36 10.45
N PHE A 129 -10.00 -2.93 9.36
CA PHE A 129 -10.27 -1.52 9.08
C PHE A 129 -11.16 -0.90 10.16
N VAL A 130 -12.30 -1.53 10.48
CA VAL A 130 -13.20 -1.00 11.52
C VAL A 130 -12.51 -1.04 12.89
N LYS A 131 -11.75 -2.11 13.20
CA LYS A 131 -10.93 -2.18 14.41
C LYS A 131 -9.95 -0.99 14.50
N ALA A 132 -9.23 -0.66 13.43
CA ALA A 132 -8.33 0.50 13.41
C ALA A 132 -9.09 1.83 13.59
N VAL A 133 -10.25 1.98 12.93
CA VAL A 133 -11.11 3.15 13.08
C VAL A 133 -11.55 3.35 14.52
N CYS A 134 -11.93 2.27 15.22
CA CYS A 134 -12.37 2.30 16.62
C CYS A 134 -11.20 2.51 17.58
N ASP A 135 -10.19 1.62 17.53
CA ASP A 135 -9.09 1.57 18.49
C ASP A 135 -8.26 2.87 18.49
N TYR A 136 -8.25 3.60 17.37
CA TYR A 136 -7.51 4.86 17.24
C TYR A 136 -8.40 6.10 17.06
N GLU A 137 -9.73 5.95 17.17
CA GLU A 137 -10.74 7.00 16.97
C GLU A 137 -10.50 7.80 15.67
N LEU A 138 -10.30 7.10 14.55
CA LEU A 138 -9.93 7.74 13.28
C LEU A 138 -11.10 8.52 12.67
N VAL A 139 -12.34 8.13 12.97
CA VAL A 139 -13.58 8.74 12.47
C VAL A 139 -14.46 9.10 13.66
N LYS A 140 -14.97 10.33 13.66
CA LYS A 140 -15.87 10.92 14.66
C LYS A 140 -17.07 11.56 13.96
N GLU A 141 -18.11 11.78 14.73
CA GLU A 141 -19.30 12.49 14.26
C GLU A 141 -18.94 13.89 13.76
N GLY A 142 -19.49 14.26 12.59
CA GLY A 142 -19.27 15.54 11.94
C GLY A 142 -17.98 15.65 11.14
N ASP A 143 -17.16 14.60 11.08
CA ASP A 143 -15.95 14.61 10.26
C ASP A 143 -16.27 14.74 8.77
N LYS A 144 -15.43 15.49 8.07
CA LYS A 144 -15.34 15.50 6.61
C LYS A 144 -13.95 15.05 6.18
N ILE A 145 -13.88 13.84 5.63
CA ILE A 145 -12.63 13.12 5.40
C ILE A 145 -12.27 13.14 3.92
N ALA A 146 -11.10 13.70 3.59
CA ALA A 146 -10.47 13.56 2.29
C ALA A 146 -9.79 12.17 2.21
N VAL A 147 -10.39 11.25 1.45
CA VAL A 147 -9.83 9.93 1.16
C VAL A 147 -8.92 10.06 -0.06
N CYS A 148 -7.62 9.99 0.16
CA CYS A 148 -6.65 10.29 -0.89
C CYS A 148 -6.35 9.08 -1.76
N ILE A 149 -6.56 9.23 -3.07
CA ILE A 149 -6.43 8.18 -4.08
C ILE A 149 -5.15 8.40 -4.88
N SER A 150 -4.23 7.44 -4.81
CA SER A 150 -2.98 7.46 -5.59
C SER A 150 -3.09 6.67 -6.90
N GLY A 151 -4.19 5.95 -7.11
CA GLY A 151 -4.35 4.99 -8.20
C GLY A 151 -3.87 3.57 -7.87
N GLY A 152 -3.18 3.40 -6.74
CA GLY A 152 -2.67 2.12 -6.28
C GLY A 152 -3.69 1.31 -5.47
N LYS A 153 -3.40 0.01 -5.35
CA LYS A 153 -4.23 -1.00 -4.67
C LYS A 153 -4.67 -0.58 -3.26
N ASP A 154 -3.75 -0.01 -2.49
CA ASP A 154 -3.99 0.31 -1.08
C ASP A 154 -4.99 1.47 -0.96
N SER A 155 -4.80 2.53 -1.75
CA SER A 155 -5.69 3.70 -1.74
C SER A 155 -7.10 3.39 -2.28
N MET A 156 -7.19 2.52 -3.30
CA MET A 156 -8.46 2.08 -3.89
C MET A 156 -9.23 1.16 -2.93
N LEU A 157 -8.54 0.24 -2.26
CA LEU A 157 -9.16 -0.57 -1.20
C LEU A 157 -9.65 0.30 -0.05
N MET A 158 -8.82 1.23 0.44
CA MET A 158 -9.21 2.17 1.50
C MET A 158 -10.49 2.92 1.15
N ALA A 159 -10.63 3.37 -0.10
CA ALA A 159 -11.83 4.03 -0.58
C ALA A 159 -13.07 3.14 -0.46
N LYS A 160 -12.97 1.87 -0.90
CA LYS A 160 -14.07 0.91 -0.77
C LYS A 160 -14.42 0.61 0.69
N LEU A 161 -13.43 0.49 1.56
CA LEU A 161 -13.65 0.27 2.99
C LEU A 161 -14.38 1.45 3.65
N PHE A 162 -14.07 2.69 3.26
CA PHE A 162 -14.83 3.87 3.69
C PHE A 162 -16.24 3.90 3.13
N GLN A 163 -16.46 3.52 1.86
CA GLN A 163 -17.81 3.40 1.30
C GLN A 163 -18.65 2.36 2.05
N GLU A 164 -18.08 1.20 2.38
CA GLU A 164 -18.74 0.18 3.20
C GLU A 164 -19.04 0.71 4.61
N LEU A 165 -18.08 1.40 5.26
CA LEU A 165 -18.31 2.03 6.56
C LEU A 165 -19.45 3.05 6.52
N LYS A 166 -19.47 3.92 5.51
CA LYS A 166 -20.53 4.91 5.31
C LYS A 166 -21.89 4.26 5.04
N ARG A 167 -21.92 3.12 4.33
CA ARG A 167 -23.15 2.36 4.08
C ARG A 167 -23.81 1.85 5.37
N HIS A 168 -23.02 1.53 6.39
CA HIS A 168 -23.54 1.15 7.71
C HIS A 168 -24.04 2.34 8.53
N ASN A 169 -23.61 3.56 8.20
CA ASN A 169 -24.11 4.84 8.72
C ASN A 169 -24.29 4.92 10.25
N LYS A 170 -23.39 4.31 11.02
CA LYS A 170 -23.44 4.33 12.50
C LYS A 170 -22.91 5.62 13.11
N ILE A 171 -22.02 6.30 12.39
CA ILE A 171 -21.44 7.59 12.75
C ILE A 171 -21.70 8.52 11.56
N PRO A 172 -22.27 9.72 11.76
CA PRO A 172 -22.47 10.66 10.66
C PRO A 172 -21.14 11.31 10.29
N PHE A 173 -20.68 11.09 9.06
CA PHE A 173 -19.50 11.73 8.49
C PHE A 173 -19.60 11.87 6.97
N GLU A 174 -18.83 12.80 6.42
CA GLU A 174 -18.70 13.08 4.99
C GLU A 174 -17.40 12.52 4.42
N LEU A 175 -17.44 12.17 3.13
CA LEU A 175 -16.29 11.65 2.40
C LEU A 175 -16.09 12.48 1.13
N VAL A 176 -14.84 12.82 0.86
CA VAL A 176 -14.37 13.40 -0.39
C VAL A 176 -13.25 12.51 -0.92
N PHE A 177 -13.45 11.85 -2.07
CA PHE A 177 -12.39 11.05 -2.68
C PHE A 177 -11.54 11.95 -3.56
N LEU A 178 -10.29 12.14 -3.19
CA LEU A 178 -9.42 13.15 -3.78
C LEU A 178 -8.20 12.50 -4.42
N CYS A 179 -8.03 12.70 -5.72
CA CYS A 179 -6.82 12.33 -6.44
C CYS A 179 -6.08 13.60 -6.86
N MET A 180 -4.79 13.67 -6.55
CA MET A 180 -3.93 14.71 -7.07
C MET A 180 -3.21 14.16 -8.28
N ASP A 181 -3.32 14.86 -9.40
CA ASP A 181 -2.56 14.62 -10.61
C ASP A 181 -1.32 15.53 -10.62
N PRO A 182 -0.11 15.00 -10.35
CA PRO A 182 1.15 15.74 -10.40
C PRO A 182 1.75 15.94 -11.80
N GLY A 183 1.05 15.48 -12.85
CA GLY A 183 1.56 15.37 -14.22
C GLY A 183 1.56 13.93 -14.74
N TYR A 184 0.54 13.14 -14.43
CA TYR A 184 0.39 11.77 -14.90
C TYR A 184 0.35 11.72 -16.43
N ASN A 185 0.98 10.71 -17.01
CA ASN A 185 0.74 10.40 -18.42
C ASN A 185 -0.73 9.97 -18.62
N GLU A 186 -1.24 10.15 -19.84
CA GLU A 186 -2.66 9.95 -20.16
C GLU A 186 -3.11 8.50 -19.87
N ALA A 187 -2.26 7.51 -20.14
CA ALA A 187 -2.58 6.10 -19.91
C ALA A 187 -2.79 5.81 -18.41
N ASN A 188 -1.87 6.28 -17.55
CA ASN A 188 -1.98 6.08 -16.11
C ASN A 188 -3.20 6.82 -15.55
N ARG A 189 -3.46 8.06 -15.99
CA ARG A 189 -4.65 8.80 -15.57
C ARG A 189 -5.94 8.04 -15.90
N LYS A 190 -6.05 7.51 -17.12
CA LYS A 190 -7.18 6.68 -17.53
C LYS A 190 -7.34 5.43 -16.65
N VAL A 191 -6.26 4.74 -16.29
CA VAL A 191 -6.34 3.58 -15.38
C VAL A 191 -6.93 3.99 -14.02
N ILE A 192 -6.55 5.15 -13.47
CA ILE A 192 -7.10 5.66 -12.19
C ILE A 192 -8.61 5.94 -12.33
N GLU A 193 -8.97 6.72 -13.35
CA GLU A 193 -10.36 7.13 -13.60
C GLU A 193 -11.28 5.93 -13.85
N GLN A 194 -10.85 4.98 -14.66
CA GLN A 194 -11.63 3.79 -14.99
C GLN A 194 -11.76 2.83 -13.79
N ASN A 195 -10.70 2.64 -13.00
CA ASN A 195 -10.82 1.87 -11.76
C ASN A 195 -11.76 2.55 -10.76
N ALA A 196 -11.68 3.87 -10.62
CA ALA A 196 -12.60 4.61 -9.76
C ALA A 196 -14.05 4.46 -10.23
N ALA A 197 -14.30 4.54 -11.54
CA ALA A 197 -15.62 4.31 -12.12
C ALA A 197 -16.13 2.88 -11.86
N LEU A 198 -15.33 1.85 -12.16
CA LEU A 198 -15.64 0.44 -11.90
C LEU A 198 -15.99 0.20 -10.42
N LEU A 199 -15.23 0.82 -9.52
CA LEU A 199 -15.40 0.69 -8.08
C LEU A 199 -16.51 1.59 -7.51
N GLY A 200 -17.13 2.44 -8.33
CA GLY A 200 -18.16 3.40 -7.91
C GLY A 200 -17.63 4.48 -6.95
N ILE A 201 -16.37 4.86 -7.09
CA ILE A 201 -15.71 5.89 -6.28
C ILE A 201 -15.92 7.26 -6.96
N PRO A 202 -16.66 8.21 -6.36
CA PRO A 202 -16.86 9.54 -6.94
C PRO A 202 -15.61 10.39 -6.78
N LEU A 203 -14.68 10.24 -7.73
CA LEU A 203 -13.34 10.78 -7.67
C LEU A 203 -13.30 12.26 -8.08
N THR A 204 -12.77 13.11 -7.21
CA THR A 204 -12.40 14.50 -7.52
C THR A 204 -10.92 14.53 -7.85
N ILE A 205 -10.57 14.94 -9.08
CA ILE A 205 -9.18 15.09 -9.52
C ILE A 205 -8.82 16.58 -9.52
N PHE A 206 -7.62 16.91 -9.04
CA PHE A 206 -7.03 18.23 -9.20
C PHE A 206 -5.59 18.13 -9.69
N GLU A 207 -5.18 19.07 -10.54
CA GLU A 207 -3.91 19.02 -11.26
C GLU A 207 -2.85 19.93 -10.63
N THR A 208 -1.59 19.52 -10.75
CA THR A 208 -0.40 20.26 -10.31
C THR A 208 0.77 19.97 -11.25
N THR A 209 1.76 20.85 -11.31
CA THR A 209 2.97 20.71 -12.16
C THR A 209 4.20 20.23 -11.38
N ILE A 210 3.98 19.35 -10.40
CA ILE A 210 5.04 18.91 -9.48
C ILE A 210 6.12 18.13 -10.23
N PHE A 211 5.76 17.26 -11.16
CA PHE A 211 6.74 16.46 -11.89
C PHE A 211 7.69 17.32 -12.72
N ASP A 212 7.17 18.33 -13.43
CA ASP A 212 7.99 19.28 -14.20
C ASP A 212 8.94 20.07 -13.30
N SER A 213 8.44 20.51 -12.14
CA SER A 213 9.19 21.33 -11.18
C SER A 213 10.33 20.57 -10.51
N VAL A 214 10.20 19.24 -10.38
CA VAL A 214 11.17 18.38 -9.70
C VAL A 214 12.18 17.76 -10.67
N TYR A 215 11.87 17.71 -11.97
CA TYR A 215 12.70 17.07 -13.02
C TYR A 215 14.17 17.52 -12.99
N ASN A 216 14.41 18.83 -12.82
CA ASN A 216 15.75 19.40 -12.85
C ASN A 216 16.46 19.46 -11.49
N ILE A 217 15.93 18.81 -10.45
CA ILE A 217 16.52 18.86 -9.11
C ILE A 217 17.57 17.74 -8.93
N PRO A 218 18.86 18.07 -8.77
CA PRO A 218 19.93 17.07 -8.77
C PRO A 218 20.04 16.25 -7.47
N LYS A 219 19.47 16.72 -6.34
CA LYS A 219 19.54 16.03 -5.05
C LYS A 219 18.15 15.73 -4.49
N SER A 220 17.92 14.46 -4.15
CA SER A 220 16.71 13.95 -3.50
C SER A 220 15.39 14.43 -4.12
N PRO A 221 15.23 14.37 -5.47
CA PRO A 221 14.02 14.83 -6.15
C PRO A 221 12.75 14.18 -5.58
N CYS A 222 12.82 12.87 -5.27
CA CYS A 222 11.67 12.14 -4.74
C CYS A 222 11.22 12.62 -3.35
N TYR A 223 12.15 13.02 -2.46
CA TYR A 223 11.80 13.60 -1.15
C TYR A 223 11.07 14.94 -1.31
N ILE A 224 11.57 15.80 -2.20
CA ILE A 224 10.95 17.10 -2.49
C ILE A 224 9.57 16.92 -3.11
N CYS A 225 9.45 16.01 -4.09
CA CYS A 225 8.18 15.62 -4.69
C CYS A 225 7.19 15.18 -3.60
N ALA A 226 7.54 14.21 -2.75
CA ALA A 226 6.66 13.73 -1.68
C ALA A 226 6.22 14.85 -0.73
N ARG A 227 7.12 15.78 -0.39
CA ARG A 227 6.81 16.96 0.44
C ARG A 227 5.84 17.92 -0.25
N MET A 228 6.06 18.23 -1.54
CA MET A 228 5.16 19.08 -2.33
C MET A 228 3.78 18.44 -2.49
N ARG A 229 3.73 17.14 -2.84
CA ARG A 229 2.50 16.36 -2.97
C ARG A 229 1.64 16.48 -1.71
N ARG A 230 2.24 16.30 -0.53
CA ARG A 230 1.55 16.49 0.76
C ARG A 230 1.01 17.90 0.93
N GLY A 231 1.82 18.93 0.66
CA GLY A 231 1.40 20.33 0.79
C GLY A 231 0.18 20.68 -0.07
N TYR A 232 0.19 20.29 -1.34
CA TYR A 232 -0.92 20.52 -2.27
C TYR A 232 -2.18 19.75 -1.86
N LEU A 233 -2.03 18.47 -1.52
CA LEU A 233 -3.13 17.62 -1.08
C LEU A 233 -3.84 18.17 0.16
N TYR A 234 -3.07 18.67 1.13
CA TYR A 234 -3.62 19.25 2.36
C TYR A 234 -4.34 20.58 2.09
N LYS A 235 -3.74 21.43 1.25
CA LYS A 235 -4.36 22.69 0.83
C LYS A 235 -5.70 22.45 0.15
N GLU A 236 -5.75 21.46 -0.75
CA GLU A 236 -6.97 21.14 -1.48
C GLU A 236 -8.04 20.48 -0.60
N ALA A 237 -7.66 19.54 0.27
CA ALA A 237 -8.56 18.97 1.27
C ALA A 237 -9.20 20.05 2.15
N LYS A 238 -8.39 21.02 2.61
CA LYS A 238 -8.88 22.16 3.41
C LYS A 238 -9.81 23.07 2.61
N ARG A 239 -9.52 23.33 1.33
CA ARG A 239 -10.40 24.09 0.41
C ARG A 239 -11.78 23.43 0.26
N LEU A 240 -11.82 22.09 0.27
CA LEU A 240 -13.05 21.29 0.19
C LEU A 240 -13.77 21.15 1.55
N GLY A 241 -13.26 21.80 2.59
CA GLY A 241 -13.83 21.81 3.95
C GLY A 241 -13.53 20.55 4.75
N CYS A 242 -12.56 19.72 4.34
CA CYS A 242 -12.18 18.52 5.08
C CYS A 242 -11.39 18.90 6.34
N ASN A 243 -11.64 18.19 7.44
CA ASN A 243 -10.86 18.27 8.68
C ASN A 243 -9.93 17.06 8.85
N LYS A 244 -10.06 16.03 8.01
CA LYS A 244 -9.19 14.83 8.02
C LYS A 244 -8.70 14.45 6.64
N ILE A 245 -7.50 13.87 6.58
CA ILE A 245 -6.87 13.31 5.39
C ILE A 245 -6.52 11.85 5.66
N ALA A 246 -7.15 10.94 4.92
CA ALA A 246 -6.88 9.51 5.00
C ALA A 246 -5.86 9.08 3.95
N LEU A 247 -4.79 8.41 4.41
CA LEU A 247 -3.73 7.84 3.57
C LEU A 247 -3.69 6.32 3.72
N GLY A 248 -3.45 5.61 2.61
CA GLY A 248 -3.49 4.15 2.52
C GLY A 248 -2.26 3.42 3.07
N HIS A 249 -1.62 3.92 4.13
CA HIS A 249 -0.49 3.21 4.76
C HIS A 249 -1.00 2.00 5.54
N HIS A 250 -0.45 0.83 5.22
CA HIS A 250 -0.87 -0.45 5.80
C HIS A 250 0.08 -0.93 6.91
N PHE A 251 -0.25 -2.04 7.58
CA PHE A 251 0.53 -2.61 8.69
C PHE A 251 2.01 -2.78 8.34
N ASP A 252 2.30 -3.32 7.15
CA ASP A 252 3.67 -3.59 6.72
C ASP A 252 4.50 -2.29 6.57
N ASP A 253 3.89 -1.19 6.07
CA ASP A 253 4.57 0.12 5.98
C ASP A 253 5.00 0.63 7.35
N VAL A 254 4.20 0.36 8.38
CA VAL A 254 4.42 0.81 9.77
C VAL A 254 5.64 0.10 10.35
N ILE A 255 5.69 -1.24 10.26
CA ILE A 255 6.82 -2.02 10.80
C ILE A 255 8.10 -1.82 10.00
N GLU A 256 8.01 -1.63 8.68
CA GLU A 256 9.15 -1.31 7.82
C GLU A 256 9.73 0.05 8.22
N THR A 257 8.88 1.07 8.39
CA THR A 257 9.32 2.42 8.78
C THR A 257 10.02 2.39 10.14
N LEU A 258 9.48 1.64 11.10
CA LEU A 258 10.08 1.49 12.43
C LEU A 258 11.48 0.88 12.33
N LEU A 259 11.61 -0.25 11.63
CA LEU A 259 12.90 -0.91 11.47
C LEU A 259 13.89 -0.07 10.69
N MET A 260 13.46 0.65 9.66
CA MET A 260 14.33 1.58 8.94
C MET A 260 14.86 2.69 9.85
N GLY A 261 14.01 3.24 10.71
CA GLY A 261 14.40 4.22 11.73
C GLY A 261 15.47 3.66 12.67
N MET A 262 15.26 2.44 13.17
CA MET A 262 16.20 1.79 14.10
C MET A 262 17.53 1.43 13.45
N LEU A 263 17.50 0.79 12.28
CA LEU A 263 18.67 0.18 11.65
C LEU A 263 19.53 1.18 10.86
N TYR A 264 18.92 2.21 10.27
CA TYR A 264 19.63 3.13 9.37
C TYR A 264 19.70 4.57 9.88
N ALA A 265 18.82 4.96 10.81
CA ALA A 265 18.80 6.31 11.38
C ALA A 265 19.09 6.36 12.89
N GLY A 266 19.22 5.21 13.56
CA GLY A 266 19.51 5.14 14.99
C GLY A 266 18.42 5.74 15.87
N GLN A 267 17.17 5.78 15.37
CA GLN A 267 16.04 6.39 16.06
C GLN A 267 14.84 5.45 16.14
N TYR A 268 14.12 5.54 17.26
CA TYR A 268 12.84 4.88 17.41
C TYR A 268 11.73 5.85 16.97
N GLU A 269 11.19 5.66 15.76
CA GLU A 269 10.13 6.51 15.21
C GLU A 269 9.01 5.66 14.61
N ALA A 270 7.98 5.39 15.40
CA ALA A 270 6.80 4.69 14.94
C ALA A 270 5.96 5.59 14.03
N MET A 271 5.39 5.00 12.97
CA MET A 271 4.40 5.69 12.15
C MET A 271 3.06 5.72 12.90
N MET A 272 2.63 6.86 13.44
CA MET A 272 1.39 6.93 14.26
C MET A 272 0.10 6.68 13.46
N PRO A 273 -0.98 6.13 14.04
CA PRO A 273 -2.24 5.92 13.30
C PRO A 273 -2.98 7.22 12.97
N LYS A 274 -2.80 8.28 13.78
CA LYS A 274 -3.30 9.63 13.53
C LYS A 274 -2.33 10.71 14.00
N LEU A 275 -2.34 11.88 13.36
CA LEU A 275 -1.45 13.02 13.66
C LEU A 275 -2.15 14.35 13.38
N HIS A 276 -1.91 15.37 14.19
CA HIS A 276 -2.29 16.76 13.85
C HIS A 276 -1.31 17.35 12.85
N SER A 277 -1.83 18.07 11.87
CA SER A 277 -1.03 18.82 10.91
C SER A 277 -0.42 20.06 11.56
N MET A 278 0.91 20.21 11.47
CA MET A 278 1.59 21.42 11.95
C MET A 278 1.40 22.64 11.03
N ASN A 279 1.14 22.40 9.74
CA ASN A 279 1.09 23.45 8.71
C ASN A 279 -0.34 23.83 8.30
N PHE A 280 -1.33 23.04 8.72
CA PHE A 280 -2.73 23.24 8.38
C PHE A 280 -3.58 23.08 9.62
N ASP A 281 -3.83 24.20 10.30
CA ASP A 281 -4.61 24.22 11.53
C ASP A 281 -5.99 23.56 11.34
N GLY A 282 -6.41 22.79 12.34
CA GLY A 282 -7.63 21.98 12.34
C GLY A 282 -7.61 20.70 11.49
N MET A 283 -6.51 20.37 10.81
CA MET A 283 -6.40 19.18 9.96
C MET A 283 -5.71 18.01 10.66
N GLU A 284 -6.29 16.81 10.58
CA GLU A 284 -5.65 15.57 11.02
C GLU A 284 -5.29 14.66 9.84
N LEU A 285 -4.15 13.97 9.93
CA LEU A 285 -3.82 12.83 9.09
C LEU A 285 -4.27 11.56 9.81
N ILE A 286 -4.93 10.66 9.10
CA ILE A 286 -5.32 9.33 9.58
C ILE A 286 -4.81 8.22 8.65
N ARG A 287 -4.52 7.04 9.20
CA ARG A 287 -4.04 5.85 8.47
C ARG A 287 -4.99 4.67 8.70
N PRO A 288 -6.09 4.55 7.94
CA PRO A 288 -7.13 3.56 8.24
C PRO A 288 -6.75 2.11 7.96
N LEU A 289 -5.71 1.86 7.16
CA LEU A 289 -5.20 0.52 6.88
C LEU A 289 -4.17 0.04 7.91
N TYR A 290 -4.01 0.75 9.04
CA TYR A 290 -2.96 0.52 10.05
C TYR A 290 -2.81 -0.93 10.55
N LEU A 291 -3.92 -1.68 10.57
CA LEU A 291 -3.98 -3.05 11.05
C LEU A 291 -4.16 -4.08 9.92
N ILE A 292 -4.13 -3.64 8.66
CA ILE A 292 -4.31 -4.49 7.48
C ILE A 292 -2.96 -4.87 6.91
N ARG A 293 -2.77 -6.16 6.63
CA ARG A 293 -1.57 -6.72 6.01
C ARG A 293 -1.57 -6.50 4.50
N GLU A 294 -0.42 -6.16 3.91
CA GLU A 294 -0.32 -5.94 2.45
C GLU A 294 -0.73 -7.20 1.66
N ALA A 295 -0.40 -8.38 2.19
CA ALA A 295 -0.78 -9.66 1.57
C ALA A 295 -2.30 -9.79 1.37
N GLU A 296 -3.10 -9.29 2.31
CA GLU A 296 -4.57 -9.33 2.21
C GLU A 296 -5.09 -8.33 1.18
N ILE A 297 -4.42 -7.18 1.03
CA ILE A 297 -4.73 -6.18 -0.01
C ILE A 297 -4.46 -6.77 -1.39
N LYS A 298 -3.30 -7.43 -1.58
CA LYS A 298 -2.95 -8.14 -2.81
C LYS A 298 -3.93 -9.27 -3.11
N HIS A 299 -4.29 -10.06 -2.10
CA HIS A 299 -5.28 -11.13 -2.26
C HIS A 299 -6.65 -10.60 -2.68
N TRP A 300 -7.12 -9.48 -2.11
CA TRP A 300 -8.37 -8.84 -2.56
C TRP A 300 -8.29 -8.33 -4.00
N ARG A 301 -7.18 -7.68 -4.38
CA ARG A 301 -6.91 -7.24 -5.76
C ARG A 301 -7.00 -8.43 -6.71
N ASP A 302 -6.24 -9.48 -6.43
CA ASP A 302 -6.09 -10.65 -7.32
C ASP A 302 -7.38 -11.45 -7.41
N TYR A 303 -8.05 -11.68 -6.28
CA TYR A 303 -9.34 -12.38 -6.24
C TYR A 303 -10.41 -11.68 -7.09
N ASN A 304 -10.37 -10.35 -7.10
CA ASN A 304 -11.29 -9.55 -7.88
C ASN A 304 -10.74 -9.20 -9.27
N GLY A 305 -9.59 -9.73 -9.70
CA GLY A 305 -9.01 -9.40 -11.02
C GLY A 305 -8.79 -7.91 -11.25
N LEU A 306 -8.50 -7.15 -10.18
CA LEU A 306 -8.32 -5.70 -10.25
C LEU A 306 -6.89 -5.35 -10.63
N ASN A 307 -6.73 -4.33 -11.45
CA ASN A 307 -5.44 -3.89 -11.95
C ASN A 307 -5.24 -2.43 -11.61
N PHE A 308 -4.22 -2.13 -10.82
CA PHE A 308 -3.94 -0.79 -10.30
C PHE A 308 -2.57 -0.31 -10.77
N ILE A 309 -2.35 1.00 -10.74
CA ILE A 309 -1.02 1.57 -11.00
C ILE A 309 -0.13 1.44 -9.75
N GLN A 310 1.19 1.32 -9.93
CA GLN A 310 2.16 1.27 -8.83
C GLN A 310 2.68 2.66 -8.48
N CYS A 311 3.21 3.37 -9.49
CA CYS A 311 3.58 4.77 -9.44
C CYS A 311 3.61 5.29 -10.88
N ALA A 312 2.96 6.42 -11.13
CA ALA A 312 2.83 7.03 -12.46
C ALA A 312 3.76 8.25 -12.58
N CYS A 313 5.01 8.13 -12.14
CA CYS A 313 5.97 9.23 -12.16
C CYS A 313 7.04 8.98 -13.23
N HIS A 314 7.38 10.01 -14.03
CA HIS A 314 8.41 9.92 -15.07
C HIS A 314 9.77 9.41 -14.56
N PHE A 315 10.10 9.68 -13.29
CA PHE A 315 11.31 9.16 -12.63
C PHE A 315 11.35 7.63 -12.51
N THR A 316 10.19 6.98 -12.43
CA THR A 316 10.09 5.50 -12.30
C THR A 316 10.21 4.79 -13.65
N GLU A 317 10.07 5.51 -14.76
CA GLU A 317 10.18 4.96 -16.12
C GLU A 317 11.64 4.85 -16.57
N THR A 318 12.54 5.64 -15.96
CA THR A 318 13.98 5.69 -16.28
C THR A 318 14.88 5.23 -15.14
N CYS A 319 14.35 5.11 -13.91
CA CYS A 319 15.14 4.78 -12.74
C CYS A 319 14.47 3.66 -11.93
N SER A 320 15.06 2.47 -11.97
CA SER A 320 14.69 1.24 -11.24
C SER A 320 14.78 1.36 -9.70
N THR A 321 15.01 2.56 -9.18
CA THR A 321 15.24 2.83 -7.75
C THR A 321 14.17 3.71 -7.08
N CYS A 322 13.02 3.96 -7.74
CA CYS A 322 12.09 5.00 -7.30
C CYS A 322 10.68 4.44 -7.02
N HIS A 323 10.24 4.37 -5.75
CA HIS A 323 8.83 4.13 -5.39
C HIS A 323 8.35 4.97 -4.19
N THR A 324 7.04 5.27 -4.27
CA THR A 324 6.04 5.94 -3.40
C THR A 324 6.40 6.97 -2.32
N ASP A 325 7.54 6.88 -1.63
CA ASP A 325 7.74 7.63 -0.37
C ASP A 325 8.92 8.61 -0.36
N GLY A 326 9.63 8.76 -1.47
CA GLY A 326 10.78 9.68 -1.52
C GLY A 326 11.98 9.25 -0.68
N GLN A 327 11.99 8.01 -0.20
CA GLN A 327 13.16 7.33 0.33
C GLN A 327 13.72 6.41 -0.75
N THR A 328 15.04 6.26 -0.79
CA THR A 328 15.74 5.33 -1.68
C THR A 328 15.11 3.94 -1.56
N SER A 329 14.43 3.50 -2.62
CA SER A 329 13.64 2.25 -2.64
C SER A 329 14.43 1.02 -2.19
N SER A 330 15.77 1.06 -2.32
CA SER A 330 16.63 -0.01 -1.86
C SER A 330 16.43 -0.29 -0.37
N LYS A 331 16.29 0.71 0.51
CA LYS A 331 16.24 0.48 1.96
C LYS A 331 14.90 -0.05 2.45
N ARG A 332 13.78 0.40 1.88
CA ARG A 332 12.46 -0.16 2.19
C ARG A 332 12.37 -1.60 1.69
N LEU A 333 12.82 -1.87 0.46
CA LEU A 333 12.85 -3.22 -0.09
C LEU A 333 13.81 -4.15 0.66
N GLU A 334 15.00 -3.67 1.03
CA GLU A 334 15.96 -4.39 1.89
C GLU A 334 15.32 -4.74 3.23
N THR A 335 14.64 -3.79 3.87
CA THR A 335 13.96 -4.01 5.16
C THR A 335 12.84 -5.04 5.03
N LYS A 336 12.06 -4.99 3.94
CA LYS A 336 11.02 -5.98 3.66
C LYS A 336 11.61 -7.39 3.52
N LYS A 337 12.66 -7.55 2.71
CA LYS A 337 13.38 -8.82 2.55
C LYS A 337 13.98 -9.30 3.88
N LEU A 338 14.47 -8.38 4.72
CA LEU A 338 14.96 -8.71 6.05
C LEU A 338 13.84 -9.26 6.95
N ILE A 339 12.67 -8.63 6.97
CA ILE A 339 11.50 -9.10 7.74
C ILE A 339 11.08 -10.49 7.24
N GLU A 340 11.01 -10.69 5.93
CA GLU A 340 10.72 -12.01 5.32
C GLU A 340 11.73 -13.07 5.76
N LYS A 341 13.03 -12.72 5.79
CA LYS A 341 14.08 -13.63 6.26
C LYS A 341 13.94 -13.97 7.75
N LEU A 342 13.63 -12.98 8.58
CA LEU A 342 13.39 -13.20 10.02
C LEU A 342 12.15 -14.06 10.26
N LYS A 343 11.16 -14.00 9.38
CA LYS A 343 9.94 -14.81 9.46
C LYS A 343 10.20 -16.30 9.28
N GLU A 344 11.25 -16.67 8.57
CA GLU A 344 11.65 -18.08 8.41
C GLU A 344 12.03 -18.74 9.75
N THR A 345 12.60 -17.98 10.68
CA THR A 345 12.99 -18.48 12.01
C THR A 345 12.00 -18.11 13.11
N ASN A 346 11.28 -16.99 12.96
CA ASN A 346 10.24 -16.55 13.88
C ASN A 346 8.98 -16.13 13.11
N PRO A 347 7.98 -17.02 13.00
CA PRO A 347 6.70 -16.73 12.33
C PRO A 347 5.94 -15.51 12.88
N PHE A 348 6.23 -15.10 14.11
CA PHE A 348 5.56 -13.99 14.81
C PHE A 348 6.31 -12.65 14.72
N VAL A 349 7.45 -12.60 14.02
CA VAL A 349 8.35 -11.43 14.01
C VAL A 349 7.62 -10.11 13.71
N GLU A 350 6.69 -10.13 12.77
CA GLU A 350 5.96 -8.95 12.32
C GLU A 350 5.01 -8.41 13.40
N ARG A 351 4.30 -9.33 14.09
CA ARG A 351 3.44 -9.00 15.23
C ARG A 351 4.28 -8.49 16.39
N ASN A 352 5.45 -9.08 16.63
CA ASN A 352 6.35 -8.67 17.72
C ASN A 352 6.90 -7.26 17.48
N ILE A 353 7.34 -6.95 16.25
CA ILE A 353 7.79 -5.60 15.89
C ILE A 353 6.66 -4.58 16.09
N PHE A 354 5.45 -4.89 15.65
CA PHE A 354 4.31 -4.00 15.83
C PHE A 354 3.94 -3.81 17.31
N SER A 355 3.88 -4.90 18.08
CA SER A 355 3.51 -4.87 19.51
C SER A 355 4.57 -4.15 20.36
N ALA A 356 5.84 -4.23 19.97
CA ALA A 356 6.92 -3.46 20.60
C ALA A 356 6.68 -1.94 20.55
N MET A 357 5.80 -1.45 19.68
CA MET A 357 5.45 -0.03 19.63
C MET A 357 4.58 0.47 20.75
N SER A 358 3.78 -0.39 21.36
CA SER A 358 3.01 -0.05 22.55
C SER A 358 3.66 -0.53 23.84
N ASN A 359 4.61 -1.47 23.75
CA ASN A 359 5.16 -2.18 24.90
C ASN A 359 6.53 -1.59 25.32
N ILE A 360 6.56 -0.29 25.58
CA ILE A 360 7.78 0.44 25.99
C ILE A 360 7.68 0.80 27.47
N SER A 361 8.59 0.27 28.28
CA SER A 361 8.75 0.69 29.67
C SER A 361 9.71 1.89 29.72
N LEU A 362 9.23 3.04 30.21
CA LEU A 362 10.05 4.25 30.33
C LEU A 362 11.24 4.07 31.30
N ASN A 363 11.14 3.12 32.23
CA ASN A 363 12.21 2.80 33.18
C ASN A 363 13.29 1.89 32.55
N LYS A 364 13.07 1.38 31.33
CA LYS A 364 13.98 0.48 30.61
C LYS A 364 14.54 1.08 29.31
N ILE A 365 14.52 2.41 29.20
CA ILE A 365 15.12 3.15 28.07
C ILE A 365 16.20 4.11 28.57
N LEU A 366 17.19 4.40 27.73
CA LEU A 366 18.28 5.33 28.08
C LEU A 366 17.83 6.80 28.08
N GLY A 367 16.74 7.11 27.39
CA GLY A 367 16.23 8.45 27.22
C GLY A 367 15.20 8.55 26.11
N TYR A 368 14.42 9.63 26.14
CA TYR A 368 13.42 9.94 25.12
C TYR A 368 13.31 11.45 24.89
N LYS A 369 12.62 11.85 23.83
CA LYS A 369 12.38 13.25 23.49
C LYS A 369 10.88 13.53 23.50
N ARG A 370 10.44 14.53 24.28
CA ARG A 370 9.06 15.00 24.31
C ARG A 370 9.03 16.50 24.06
N GLN A 371 8.27 16.96 23.06
CA GLN A 371 8.15 18.38 22.71
C GLN A 371 9.50 19.13 22.60
N HIS A 372 10.47 18.48 21.95
CA HIS A 372 11.84 18.97 21.79
C HIS A 372 12.74 18.95 23.04
N VAL A 373 12.21 18.58 24.20
CA VAL A 373 12.97 18.37 25.44
C VAL A 373 13.50 16.94 25.49
N ARG A 374 14.79 16.78 25.80
CA ARG A 374 15.42 15.48 25.99
C ARG A 374 15.34 15.10 27.47
N HIS A 375 14.81 13.92 27.74
CA HIS A 375 14.82 13.29 29.05
C HIS A 375 15.80 12.12 28.98
N ASP A 376 16.71 12.03 29.94
CA ASP A 376 17.69 10.96 30.03
C ASP A 376 17.46 10.15 31.30
N PHE A 377 17.99 8.93 31.34
CA PHE A 377 17.77 8.06 32.49
C PHE A 377 18.29 8.61 33.81
N LEU A 378 19.32 9.47 33.80
CA LEU A 378 19.82 10.12 35.02
C LEU A 378 18.75 11.02 35.66
N SER A 379 17.88 11.64 34.86
CA SER A 379 16.83 12.54 35.36
C SER A 379 15.80 11.85 36.27
N TRP A 380 15.57 10.55 36.11
CA TRP A 380 14.71 9.76 37.02
C TRP A 380 15.51 8.84 37.94
N TYR A 381 16.77 8.53 37.62
CA TYR A 381 17.67 7.81 38.53
C TYR A 381 17.87 8.54 39.86
N GLU A 382 17.97 9.87 39.84
CA GLU A 382 18.19 10.67 41.06
C GLU A 382 16.91 10.96 41.85
N HIS A 383 15.74 10.81 41.23
CA HIS A 383 14.46 11.22 41.79
C HIS A 383 13.52 10.07 42.16
N GLU A 384 13.79 8.84 41.72
CA GLU A 384 12.90 7.71 41.93
C GLU A 384 13.60 6.46 42.47
N ASN A 385 12.88 5.73 43.34
CA ASN A 385 13.20 4.35 43.73
C ASN A 385 12.84 3.34 42.62
N ASP A 386 12.70 3.79 41.37
CA ASP A 386 12.02 3.07 40.27
C ASP A 386 12.95 2.17 39.46
N LEU A 387 14.26 2.29 39.67
CA LEU A 387 15.29 1.41 39.12
C LEU A 387 15.76 0.42 40.20
N LYS A 388 14.85 -0.41 40.72
CA LYS A 388 15.21 -1.52 41.61
C LYS A 388 15.78 -2.69 40.82
N ILE A 389 16.79 -3.35 41.37
CA ILE A 389 17.37 -4.59 40.82
C ILE A 389 16.41 -5.77 41.03
N ASP A 390 15.52 -5.69 42.04
CA ASP A 390 14.61 -6.76 42.41
C ASP A 390 13.48 -6.98 41.38
N VAL A 391 13.08 -8.25 41.29
CA VAL A 391 12.01 -8.76 40.40
C VAL A 391 10.69 -8.05 40.71
N MET A 392 9.92 -7.71 39.67
CA MET A 392 8.53 -7.21 39.81
C MET A 392 7.78 -8.02 40.87
N THR A 393 7.21 -7.33 41.85
CA THR A 393 6.43 -7.98 42.89
C THR A 393 5.13 -8.57 42.30
N GLU A 394 4.51 -9.52 43.01
CA GLU A 394 3.17 -10.00 42.65
C GLU A 394 2.14 -8.86 42.58
N GLU A 395 2.30 -7.83 43.42
CA GLU A 395 1.46 -6.62 43.43
C GLU A 395 1.65 -5.78 42.16
N ASP A 396 2.90 -5.56 41.71
CA ASP A 396 3.20 -4.83 40.47
C ASP A 396 2.59 -5.54 39.26
N LYS A 397 2.71 -6.88 39.19
CA LYS A 397 2.11 -7.69 38.12
C LYS A 397 0.58 -7.61 38.13
N ALA A 398 -0.03 -7.64 39.32
CA ALA A 398 -1.48 -7.51 39.46
C ALA A 398 -1.98 -6.13 39.03
N MET A 399 -1.23 -5.07 39.32
CA MET A 399 -1.53 -3.70 38.90
C MET A 399 -1.45 -3.55 37.36
N ASP A 400 -0.39 -4.08 36.73
CA ASP A 400 -0.26 -4.09 35.26
C ASP A 400 -1.41 -4.86 34.61
N LEU A 401 -1.78 -6.04 35.14
CA LEU A 401 -2.91 -6.84 34.66
C LEU A 401 -4.26 -6.10 34.80
N ALA A 402 -4.47 -5.39 35.91
CA ALA A 402 -5.68 -4.62 36.13
C ALA A 402 -5.78 -3.40 35.19
N GLU A 403 -4.67 -2.69 34.96
CA GLU A 403 -4.59 -1.56 34.02
C GLU A 403 -4.85 -2.05 32.58
N LEU A 404 -4.25 -3.19 32.19
CA LEU A 404 -4.49 -3.84 30.89
C LEU A 404 -5.97 -4.22 30.72
N ALA A 405 -6.59 -4.82 31.75
CA ALA A 405 -8.01 -5.18 31.73
C ALA A 405 -8.91 -3.93 31.61
N ARG A 406 -8.57 -2.83 32.28
CA ARG A 406 -9.30 -1.54 32.15
C ARG A 406 -9.21 -1.01 30.73
N MET A 407 -8.01 -0.96 30.15
CA MET A 407 -7.80 -0.51 28.77
C MET A 407 -8.52 -1.40 27.74
N GLN A 408 -8.57 -2.71 27.97
CA GLN A 408 -9.33 -3.64 27.13
C GLN A 408 -10.84 -3.37 27.23
N ALA A 409 -11.38 -3.15 28.43
CA ALA A 409 -12.78 -2.82 28.63
C ALA A 409 -13.18 -1.47 27.96
N GLU A 410 -12.32 -0.45 28.04
CA GLU A 410 -12.51 0.82 27.33
C GLU A 410 -12.57 0.63 25.81
N LYS A 411 -11.65 -0.18 25.25
CA LYS A 411 -11.64 -0.53 23.82
C LYS A 411 -12.89 -1.32 23.42
N GLU A 412 -13.33 -2.28 24.22
CA GLU A 412 -14.57 -3.03 23.96
C GLU A 412 -15.80 -2.13 23.98
N SER A 413 -15.86 -1.17 24.91
CA SER A 413 -16.92 -0.16 24.96
C SER A 413 -16.94 0.69 23.70
N ALA A 414 -15.77 1.18 23.24
CA ALA A 414 -15.65 1.93 21.99
C ALA A 414 -16.06 1.10 20.75
N ARG A 415 -15.71 -0.20 20.73
CA ARG A 415 -16.12 -1.14 19.67
C ARG A 415 -17.64 -1.38 19.67
N LYS A 416 -18.28 -1.48 20.84
CA LYS A 416 -19.75 -1.56 20.97
C LYS A 416 -20.43 -0.28 20.47
N ALA A 417 -19.89 0.90 20.80
CA ALA A 417 -20.41 2.17 20.29
C ALA A 417 -20.33 2.28 18.75
N CYS A 418 -19.30 1.70 18.13
CA CYS A 418 -19.19 1.58 16.67
C CYS A 418 -19.99 0.38 16.09
N GLY A 419 -20.76 -0.33 16.92
CA GLY A 419 -21.60 -1.46 16.57
C GLY A 419 -20.83 -2.68 16.03
N MET A 420 -19.59 -2.92 16.49
CA MET A 420 -18.83 -4.14 16.21
C MET A 420 -19.22 -5.29 17.17
N GLU A 421 -20.52 -5.46 17.48
CA GLU A 421 -20.98 -6.59 18.28
C GLU A 421 -20.70 -7.90 17.52
N GLY A 422 -19.89 -8.78 18.10
CA GLY A 422 -19.53 -10.08 17.51
C GLY A 422 -18.35 -10.08 16.54
N ALA A 423 -17.68 -8.94 16.30
CA ALA A 423 -16.33 -8.94 15.74
C ALA A 423 -15.31 -9.12 16.87
N ALA A 424 -15.50 -10.17 17.67
CA ALA A 424 -14.37 -10.80 18.33
C ALA A 424 -13.51 -11.36 17.19
N VAL A 425 -12.61 -10.52 16.66
CA VAL A 425 -11.31 -11.07 16.33
C VAL A 425 -10.83 -11.56 17.67
N THR A 426 -10.98 -12.86 17.91
CA THR A 426 -10.30 -13.51 19.01
C THR A 426 -8.86 -13.03 18.90
N ASP A 427 -8.45 -12.16 19.82
CA ASP A 427 -7.07 -12.06 20.23
C ASP A 427 -6.77 -13.44 20.82
N HIS A 428 -6.69 -14.48 19.99
CA HIS A 428 -6.11 -15.74 20.40
C HIS A 428 -4.63 -15.40 20.55
N ASP A 429 -4.25 -15.06 21.78
CA ASP A 429 -3.56 -16.01 22.65
C ASP A 429 -3.46 -17.40 22.01
N ASP A 430 -2.60 -17.52 21.01
CA ASP A 430 -1.88 -18.75 20.71
C ASP A 430 -0.41 -18.41 20.95
N ASN A 431 -0.05 -18.55 22.23
CA ASN A 431 1.26 -18.55 22.89
C ASN A 431 2.48 -18.02 22.12
#